data_AF-A0A3Q7J3P5-F1
#
_entry.id   AF-A0A3Q7J3P5-F1
#
_cell.length_a   1.000
_cell.length_b   1.000
_cell.length_c   1.000
_cell.angle_alpha   90.00
_cell.angle_beta   90.00
_cell.angle_gamma   90.00
#
_symmetry.space_group_name_H-M   'P 1'
#
loop_
_entity.id
_entity.type
_entity.pdbx_description
1 polymer ?
#
loop_
_entity_poly.entity_id
_entity_poly.type
_entity_poly.pdbx_seq_one_letter_code
_entity_poly.pdbx_strand_id
1 'polypeptide(L)'
;MSFVLGVVFGIAFGLAIIVAFVKSGNARSKQRTDLASGIAAFARMTVEDSRKIFTPEEYPTWVVFSNQQKLAWFNSNLEKIWPYMDEAAAELVKSSVEPILEQYRPVILTSLKFSEFTLGTVAPRFTGISIIEDGSEGITMELEIKWDGNTSIILDIVTCVGVALPVQVKNIAFAGTFRLIFRPLVDEFPCFGAKKLDFTLKVIGGDMTAIPGVSDAIEFDVDVTKAYRCHGYLAGVAKPYFEVVA
;
A
#
# COMPACT_ATOMS: atom_id res chain seq x y z
N MET A 1 -48.48 -16.83 -71.91
CA MET A 1 -47.59 -15.72 -71.50
C MET A 1 -47.57 -15.49 -69.98
N SER A 2 -48.62 -15.85 -69.23
CA SER A 2 -48.72 -15.62 -67.76
C SER A 2 -47.73 -16.40 -66.89
N PHE A 3 -47.39 -17.65 -67.26
CA PHE A 3 -46.47 -18.48 -66.47
C PHE A 3 -45.04 -17.94 -66.43
N VAL A 4 -44.52 -17.50 -67.58
CA VAL A 4 -43.15 -16.96 -67.69
C VAL A 4 -43.00 -15.66 -66.91
N LEU A 5 -44.02 -14.80 -66.94
CA LEU A 5 -44.08 -13.58 -66.12
C LEU A 5 -44.04 -13.90 -64.62
N GLY A 6 -44.81 -14.90 -64.16
CA GLY A 6 -44.83 -15.31 -62.74
C GLY A 6 -43.46 -15.82 -62.24
N VAL A 7 -42.73 -16.58 -63.05
CA VAL A 7 -41.38 -17.07 -62.71
C VAL A 7 -40.39 -15.91 -62.59
N VAL A 8 -40.43 -14.94 -63.50
CA VAL A 8 -39.54 -13.77 -63.45
C VAL A 8 -39.82 -12.92 -62.20
N PHE A 9 -41.09 -12.68 -61.86
CA PHE A 9 -41.45 -11.95 -60.64
C PHE A 9 -41.05 -12.71 -59.36
N GLY A 10 -41.21 -14.03 -59.33
CA GLY A 10 -40.80 -14.86 -58.20
C GLY A 10 -39.28 -14.82 -57.94
N ILE A 11 -38.47 -14.89 -58.99
CA ILE A 11 -37.00 -14.79 -58.89
C ILE A 11 -36.60 -13.39 -58.44
N ALA A 12 -37.19 -12.33 -59.01
CA ALA A 12 -36.90 -10.95 -58.61
C ALA A 12 -37.25 -10.70 -57.13
N PHE A 13 -38.39 -11.21 -56.67
CA PHE A 13 -38.82 -11.09 -55.28
C PHE A 13 -37.92 -11.90 -54.32
N GLY A 14 -37.53 -13.12 -54.70
CA GLY A 14 -36.58 -13.93 -53.92
C GLY A 14 -35.22 -13.25 -53.77
N LEU A 15 -34.68 -12.69 -54.85
CA LEU A 15 -33.42 -11.92 -54.81
C LEU A 15 -33.55 -10.65 -53.95
N ALA A 16 -34.68 -9.95 -54.03
CA ALA A 16 -34.93 -8.75 -53.21
C ALA A 16 -34.94 -9.07 -51.70
N ILE A 17 -35.56 -10.19 -51.30
CA ILE A 17 -35.57 -10.64 -49.89
C ILE A 17 -34.15 -10.98 -49.42
N ILE A 18 -33.36 -11.70 -50.24
CA ILE A 18 -31.97 -12.06 -49.89
C ILE A 18 -31.13 -10.80 -49.69
N VAL A 19 -31.21 -9.83 -50.61
CA VAL A 19 -30.48 -8.55 -50.50
C VAL A 19 -30.90 -7.77 -49.26
N ALA A 20 -32.20 -7.73 -48.94
CA ALA A 20 -32.70 -7.07 -47.74
C ALA A 20 -32.16 -7.73 -46.45
N PHE A 21 -32.13 -9.07 -46.39
CA PHE A 21 -31.58 -9.81 -45.26
C PHE A 21 -30.07 -9.58 -45.09
N VAL A 22 -29.29 -9.61 -46.18
CA VAL A 22 -27.83 -9.37 -46.12
C VAL A 22 -27.54 -7.94 -45.68
N LYS A 23 -28.26 -6.95 -46.23
CA LYS A 23 -28.07 -5.53 -45.86
C LYS A 23 -28.44 -5.28 -44.40
N SER A 24 -29.56 -5.86 -43.93
CA SER A 24 -29.99 -5.77 -42.53
C SER A 24 -28.99 -6.45 -41.57
N GLY A 25 -28.47 -7.63 -41.95
CA GLY A 25 -27.44 -8.34 -41.21
C GLY A 25 -26.13 -7.53 -41.09
N ASN A 26 -25.65 -6.99 -42.22
CA ASN A 26 -24.43 -6.18 -42.23
C ASN A 26 -24.58 -4.85 -41.48
N ALA A 27 -25.73 -4.17 -41.60
CA ALA A 27 -26.00 -2.93 -40.86
C ALA A 27 -26.01 -3.19 -39.35
N ARG A 28 -26.66 -4.27 -38.90
CA ARG A 28 -26.69 -4.67 -37.49
C ARG A 28 -25.32 -5.08 -36.98
N SER A 29 -24.50 -5.74 -37.80
CA SER A 29 -23.14 -6.13 -37.44
C SER A 29 -22.23 -4.89 -37.28
N LYS A 30 -22.32 -3.94 -38.22
CA LYS A 30 -21.55 -2.69 -38.16
C LYS A 30 -21.87 -1.85 -36.92
N GLN A 31 -23.14 -1.74 -36.54
CA GLN A 31 -23.51 -1.06 -35.29
C GLN A 31 -22.86 -1.73 -34.08
N ARG A 32 -22.85 -3.07 -34.00
CA ARG A 32 -22.23 -3.78 -32.89
C ARG A 32 -20.72 -3.57 -32.83
N THR A 33 -20.05 -3.57 -33.99
CA THR A 33 -18.60 -3.30 -34.03
C THR A 33 -18.29 -1.87 -33.63
N ASP A 34 -19.10 -0.90 -34.05
CA ASP A 34 -18.90 0.51 -33.74
C ASP A 34 -19.08 0.77 -32.22
N LEU A 35 -20.17 0.26 -31.62
CA LEU A 35 -20.37 0.34 -30.17
C LEU A 35 -19.26 -0.39 -29.39
N ALA A 36 -18.88 -1.59 -29.82
CA ALA A 36 -17.82 -2.36 -29.16
C ALA A 36 -16.47 -1.63 -29.26
N SER A 37 -16.17 -1.01 -30.39
CA SER A 37 -14.95 -0.21 -30.57
C SER A 37 -14.97 1.05 -29.69
N GLY A 38 -16.12 1.71 -29.54
CA GLY A 38 -16.30 2.85 -28.65
C GLY A 38 -16.09 2.47 -27.19
N ILE A 39 -16.74 1.40 -26.71
CA ILE A 39 -16.56 0.89 -25.35
C ILE A 39 -15.10 0.49 -25.11
N ALA A 40 -14.46 -0.18 -26.07
CA ALA A 40 -13.06 -0.58 -25.97
C ALA A 40 -12.11 0.64 -26.01
N ALA A 41 -12.47 1.71 -26.71
CA ALA A 41 -11.71 2.96 -26.70
C ALA A 41 -11.85 3.68 -25.35
N PHE A 42 -13.06 3.78 -24.81
CA PHE A 42 -13.30 4.36 -23.48
C PHE A 42 -12.63 3.55 -22.36
N ALA A 43 -12.63 2.22 -22.45
CA ALA A 43 -11.95 1.37 -21.47
C ALA A 43 -10.41 1.52 -21.49
N ARG A 44 -9.85 1.99 -22.61
CA ARG A 44 -8.41 2.24 -22.76
C ARG A 44 -8.02 3.69 -22.47
N MET A 45 -8.99 4.56 -22.20
CA MET A 45 -8.75 5.98 -22.06
C MET A 45 -7.89 6.25 -20.82
N THR A 46 -6.71 6.85 -21.04
CA THR A 46 -5.81 7.21 -19.96
C THR A 46 -6.24 8.53 -19.31
N VAL A 47 -5.72 8.82 -18.12
CA VAL A 47 -6.00 10.09 -17.43
C VAL A 47 -5.53 11.30 -18.26
N GLU A 48 -4.49 11.14 -19.07
CA GLU A 48 -4.01 12.20 -19.96
C GLU A 48 -4.98 12.48 -21.09
N ASP A 49 -5.61 11.44 -21.64
CA ASP A 49 -6.63 11.61 -22.67
C ASP A 49 -7.89 12.24 -22.09
N SER A 50 -8.28 11.89 -20.86
CA SER A 50 -9.44 12.51 -20.23
C SER A 50 -9.20 14.00 -19.95
N ARG A 51 -7.99 14.38 -19.51
CA ARG A 51 -7.58 15.79 -19.37
C ARG A 51 -7.54 16.57 -20.69
N LYS A 52 -7.41 15.91 -21.84
CA LYS A 52 -7.51 16.55 -23.16
C LYS A 52 -8.95 16.76 -23.60
N ILE A 53 -9.88 15.91 -23.14
CA ILE A 53 -11.30 15.99 -23.48
C ILE A 53 -12.06 16.92 -22.52
N PHE A 54 -11.67 16.96 -21.24
CA PHE A 54 -12.35 17.73 -20.20
C PHE A 54 -11.44 18.83 -19.65
N THR A 55 -12.00 20.02 -19.51
CA THR A 55 -11.32 21.16 -18.88
C THR A 55 -11.23 20.90 -17.37
N PRO A 56 -10.16 21.33 -16.65
CA PRO A 56 -10.01 21.07 -15.21
C PRO A 56 -11.21 21.51 -14.34
N GLU A 57 -11.96 22.51 -14.79
CA GLU A 57 -13.14 23.07 -14.14
C GLU A 57 -14.39 22.16 -14.23
N GLU A 58 -14.44 21.24 -15.19
CA GLU A 58 -15.57 20.34 -15.41
C GLU A 58 -15.45 19.03 -14.61
N TYR A 59 -14.32 18.82 -13.92
CA TYR A 59 -14.14 17.65 -13.08
C TYR A 59 -14.92 17.78 -11.77
N PRO A 60 -15.75 16.78 -11.42
CA PRO A 60 -16.33 16.72 -10.10
C PRO A 60 -15.24 16.63 -9.04
N THR A 61 -15.43 17.32 -7.91
CA THR A 61 -14.44 17.41 -6.81
C THR A 61 -14.07 16.06 -6.18
N TRP A 62 -14.88 15.02 -6.37
CA TRP A 62 -14.63 13.66 -5.90
C TRP A 62 -13.79 12.81 -6.87
N VAL A 63 -13.52 13.30 -8.09
CA VAL A 63 -12.67 12.62 -9.06
C VAL A 63 -11.22 13.03 -8.82
N VAL A 64 -10.53 12.24 -8.00
CA VAL A 64 -9.08 12.40 -7.77
C VAL A 64 -8.34 11.39 -8.62
N PHE A 65 -7.60 11.88 -9.62
CA PHE A 65 -6.67 11.06 -10.38
C PHE A 65 -5.40 10.85 -9.58
N SER A 66 -5.39 9.82 -8.76
CA SER A 66 -4.18 9.34 -8.11
C SER A 66 -3.30 8.63 -9.14
N ASN A 67 -2.06 9.07 -9.28
CA ASN A 67 -1.02 8.33 -10.01
C ASN A 67 -0.52 7.10 -9.22
N GLN A 68 -1.06 6.84 -8.02
CA GLN A 68 -0.67 5.71 -7.21
C GLN A 68 -1.44 4.46 -7.65
N GLN A 69 -0.72 3.37 -7.84
CA GLN A 69 -1.34 2.08 -8.12
C GLN A 69 -1.85 1.47 -6.82
N LYS A 70 -3.05 0.89 -6.86
CA LYS A 70 -3.61 0.17 -5.71
C LYS A 70 -3.04 -1.23 -5.65
N LEU A 71 -2.51 -1.62 -4.49
CA LEU A 71 -1.88 -2.92 -4.27
C LEU A 71 -2.85 -3.94 -3.64
N ALA A 72 -4.02 -4.14 -4.26
CA ALA A 72 -5.05 -5.04 -3.72
C ALA A 72 -4.55 -6.48 -3.55
N TRP A 73 -3.80 -7.00 -4.53
CA TRP A 73 -3.22 -8.34 -4.46
C TRP A 73 -2.23 -8.47 -3.29
N PHE A 74 -1.43 -7.44 -3.02
CA PHE A 74 -0.43 -7.46 -1.97
C PHE A 74 -1.11 -7.44 -0.60
N ASN A 75 -2.11 -6.57 -0.44
CA ASN A 75 -2.93 -6.50 0.78
C ASN A 75 -3.60 -7.86 1.06
N SER A 76 -4.16 -8.54 0.05
CA SER A 76 -4.76 -9.87 0.24
C SER A 76 -3.76 -10.98 0.60
N ASN A 77 -2.50 -10.87 0.16
CA ASN A 77 -1.45 -11.80 0.59
C ASN A 77 -1.00 -11.49 2.02
N LEU A 78 -0.85 -10.21 2.34
CA LEU A 78 -0.45 -9.76 3.66
C LEU A 78 -1.48 -10.14 4.73
N GLU A 79 -2.77 -10.01 4.46
CA GLU A 79 -3.85 -10.46 5.36
C GLU A 79 -3.73 -11.96 5.71
N LYS A 80 -3.24 -12.80 4.79
CA LYS A 80 -3.04 -14.25 5.03
C LYS A 80 -1.77 -14.55 5.82
N ILE A 81 -0.73 -13.76 5.60
CA ILE A 81 0.59 -13.95 6.23
C ILE A 81 0.63 -13.31 7.63
N TRP A 82 -0.20 -12.29 7.86
CA TRP A 82 -0.24 -11.51 9.09
C TRP A 82 -0.26 -12.31 10.40
N PRO A 83 -1.09 -13.35 10.59
CA PRO A 83 -1.09 -14.09 11.86
C PRO A 83 0.27 -14.73 12.17
N TYR A 84 1.00 -15.20 11.15
CA TYR A 84 2.34 -15.75 11.32
C TYR A 84 3.38 -14.64 11.58
N MET A 85 3.19 -13.47 10.97
CA MET A 85 4.04 -12.31 11.24
C MET A 85 3.82 -11.76 12.65
N ASP A 86 2.59 -11.73 13.15
CA ASP A 86 2.29 -11.28 14.52
C ASP A 86 3.01 -12.15 15.55
N GLU A 87 2.89 -13.48 15.42
CA GLU A 87 3.58 -14.44 16.31
C GLU A 87 5.11 -14.27 16.26
N ALA A 88 5.68 -14.20 15.05
CA ALA A 88 7.12 -14.02 14.88
C ALA A 88 7.60 -12.65 15.39
N ALA A 89 6.84 -11.58 15.15
CA ALA A 89 7.15 -10.25 15.63
C ALA A 89 7.07 -10.18 17.16
N ALA A 90 6.09 -10.85 17.78
CA ALA A 90 5.97 -10.91 19.23
C ALA A 90 7.19 -11.58 19.87
N GLU A 91 7.69 -12.68 19.30
CA GLU A 91 8.90 -13.36 19.78
C GLU A 91 10.17 -12.50 19.57
N LEU A 92 10.28 -11.87 18.41
CA LEU A 92 11.40 -10.96 18.10
C LEU A 92 11.43 -9.73 19.01
N VAL A 93 10.28 -9.13 19.27
CA VAL A 93 10.19 -7.97 20.16
C VAL A 93 10.50 -8.37 21.60
N LYS A 94 9.98 -9.50 22.09
CA LYS A 94 10.35 -10.00 23.43
C LYS A 94 11.86 -10.23 23.54
N SER A 95 12.44 -10.97 22.59
CA SER A 95 13.88 -11.27 22.62
C SER A 95 14.79 -10.04 22.45
N SER A 96 14.36 -9.03 21.69
CA SER A 96 15.19 -7.84 21.40
C SER A 96 14.97 -6.70 22.39
N VAL A 97 13.73 -6.49 22.84
CA VAL A 97 13.34 -5.32 23.64
C VAL A 97 13.38 -5.61 25.15
N GLU A 98 13.09 -6.83 25.61
CA GLU A 98 13.29 -7.19 27.03
C GLU A 98 14.70 -6.88 27.55
N PRO A 99 15.81 -7.27 26.88
CA PRO A 99 17.14 -6.96 27.38
C PRO A 99 17.43 -5.45 27.40
N ILE A 100 16.86 -4.68 26.48
CA ILE A 100 16.99 -3.21 26.45
C ILE A 100 16.25 -2.59 27.63
N LEU A 101 15.02 -3.05 27.89
CA LEU A 101 14.21 -2.60 29.02
C LEU A 101 14.86 -2.94 30.36
N GLU A 102 15.51 -4.10 30.47
CA GLU A 102 16.31 -4.47 31.64
C GLU A 102 17.54 -3.56 31.82
N GLN A 103 18.21 -3.19 30.71
CA GLN A 103 19.38 -2.32 30.73
C GLN A 103 19.04 -0.87 31.13
N TYR A 104 17.93 -0.34 30.62
CA TYR A 104 17.47 1.02 30.91
C TYR A 104 16.47 1.10 32.06
N ARG A 105 16.32 0.01 32.82
CA ARG A 105 15.43 -0.07 33.97
C ARG A 105 15.73 1.08 34.94
N PRO A 106 14.77 1.98 35.20
CA PRO A 106 14.90 2.98 36.25
C PRO A 106 15.08 2.30 37.61
N VAL A 107 15.89 2.88 38.49
CA VAL A 107 16.19 2.36 39.84
C VAL A 107 14.93 2.11 40.69
N ILE A 108 13.79 2.70 40.32
CA ILE A 108 12.50 2.60 41.00
C ILE A 108 11.77 1.27 40.67
N LEU A 109 12.17 0.58 39.60
CA LEU A 109 11.57 -0.65 39.12
C LEU A 109 12.44 -1.87 39.47
N THR A 110 11.82 -2.96 39.89
CA THR A 110 12.45 -4.26 40.19
C THR A 110 12.38 -5.20 38.99
N SER A 111 11.28 -5.16 38.22
CA SER A 111 11.06 -6.00 37.04
C SER A 111 10.27 -5.24 35.98
N LEU A 112 10.65 -5.39 34.71
CA LEU A 112 9.88 -4.88 33.57
C LEU A 112 9.89 -5.97 32.49
N LYS A 113 8.76 -6.66 32.33
CA LYS A 113 8.64 -7.80 31.42
C LYS A 113 7.38 -7.67 30.57
N PHE A 114 7.40 -8.21 29.36
CA PHE A 114 6.18 -8.33 28.56
C PHE A 114 5.38 -9.54 29.04
N SER A 115 4.16 -9.29 29.51
CA SER A 115 3.19 -10.34 29.82
C SER A 115 2.58 -10.86 28.51
N GLU A 116 2.14 -9.94 27.66
CA GLU A 116 1.50 -10.22 26.39
C GLU A 116 1.94 -9.18 25.36
N PHE A 117 2.22 -9.62 24.14
CA PHE A 117 2.51 -8.74 23.02
C PHE A 117 1.80 -9.29 21.79
N THR A 118 0.84 -8.53 21.26
CA THR A 118 0.23 -8.78 19.95
C THR A 118 0.05 -7.46 19.21
N LEU A 119 0.43 -7.48 17.93
CA LEU A 119 0.15 -6.44 16.95
C LEU A 119 -1.34 -6.49 16.52
N GLY A 120 -2.10 -7.48 16.96
CA GLY A 120 -3.52 -7.61 16.67
C GLY A 120 -3.79 -8.38 15.38
N THR A 121 -5.08 -8.57 15.09
CA THR A 121 -5.56 -9.38 13.97
C THR A 121 -5.65 -8.60 12.66
N VAL A 122 -5.56 -7.28 12.71
CA VAL A 122 -5.70 -6.40 11.54
C VAL A 122 -4.33 -6.16 10.91
N ALA A 123 -4.17 -6.60 9.66
CA ALA A 123 -2.95 -6.39 8.89
C ALA A 123 -2.82 -4.92 8.40
N PRO A 124 -1.60 -4.39 8.27
CA PRO A 124 -1.37 -3.09 7.66
C PRO A 124 -1.74 -3.11 6.18
N ARG A 125 -2.26 -1.98 5.69
CA ARG A 125 -2.75 -1.83 4.32
C ARG A 125 -1.89 -0.85 3.55
N PHE A 126 -1.48 -1.26 2.37
CA PHE A 126 -0.83 -0.39 1.40
C PHE A 126 -1.90 0.36 0.61
N THR A 127 -1.92 1.68 0.79
CA THR A 127 -2.92 2.58 0.18
C THR A 127 -2.58 2.87 -1.27
N GLY A 128 -1.29 3.03 -1.57
CA GLY A 128 -0.81 3.35 -2.91
C GLY A 128 0.69 3.13 -3.06
N ILE A 129 1.11 2.89 -4.30
CA ILE A 129 2.51 2.89 -4.71
C ILE A 129 2.71 3.89 -5.85
N SER A 130 3.72 4.74 -5.74
CA SER A 130 4.17 5.65 -6.79
C SER A 130 5.63 5.39 -7.12
N ILE A 131 5.96 5.43 -8.42
CA ILE A 131 7.33 5.37 -8.90
C ILE A 131 7.73 6.79 -9.28
N ILE A 132 8.82 7.28 -8.71
CA ILE A 132 9.40 8.57 -9.02
C ILE A 132 10.61 8.32 -9.91
N GLU A 133 10.45 8.64 -11.19
CA GLU A 133 11.53 8.67 -12.17
C GLU A 133 12.17 10.05 -12.14
N ASP A 134 13.37 10.14 -11.58
CA ASP A 134 14.05 11.42 -11.31
C ASP A 134 15.14 11.75 -12.34
N GLY A 135 15.08 11.15 -13.55
CA GLY A 135 16.09 11.31 -14.62
C GLY A 135 17.50 10.81 -14.28
N SER A 136 17.78 10.50 -13.02
CA SER A 136 18.96 9.81 -12.52
C SER A 136 18.93 8.32 -12.86
N GLU A 137 20.09 7.67 -12.96
CA GLU A 137 20.29 6.21 -13.17
C GLU A 137 19.80 5.34 -11.97
N GLY A 138 18.59 5.57 -11.49
CA GLY A 138 17.97 4.72 -10.48
C GLY A 138 16.52 5.02 -10.18
N ILE A 139 15.90 4.03 -9.55
CA ILE A 139 14.45 3.94 -9.39
C ILE A 139 14.12 4.31 -7.95
N THR A 140 13.23 5.28 -7.77
CA THR A 140 12.64 5.59 -6.46
C THR A 140 11.19 5.12 -6.44
N MET A 141 10.81 4.38 -5.41
CA MET A 141 9.48 3.86 -5.21
C MET A 141 8.97 4.30 -3.85
N GLU A 142 7.79 4.89 -3.79
CA GLU A 142 7.14 5.33 -2.57
C GLU A 142 5.89 4.49 -2.33
N LEU A 143 5.79 3.88 -1.15
CA LEU A 143 4.67 3.06 -0.72
C LEU A 143 4.00 3.72 0.47
N GLU A 144 2.74 4.06 0.34
CA GLU A 144 1.93 4.59 1.44
C GLU A 144 1.33 3.44 2.24
N ILE A 145 1.64 3.37 3.53
CA ILE A 145 1.11 2.38 4.46
C ILE A 145 0.15 3.04 5.44
N LYS A 146 -0.93 2.34 5.77
CA LYS A 146 -1.85 2.70 6.84
C LYS A 146 -2.16 1.45 7.65
N TRP A 147 -2.03 1.58 8.96
CA TRP A 147 -2.32 0.52 9.90
C TRP A 147 -3.17 1.05 11.03
N ASP A 148 -4.26 0.36 11.25
CA ASP A 148 -5.18 0.57 12.36
C ASP A 148 -5.33 -0.79 13.03
N GLY A 149 -4.39 -1.08 13.94
CA GLY A 149 -4.25 -2.37 14.58
C GLY A 149 -4.99 -2.41 15.92
N ASN A 150 -5.72 -3.50 16.17
CA ASN A 150 -6.23 -3.83 17.51
C ASN A 150 -5.13 -4.43 18.39
N THR A 151 -4.01 -3.71 18.51
CA THR A 151 -2.84 -4.15 19.29
C THR A 151 -3.20 -4.28 20.77
N SER A 152 -2.62 -5.27 21.44
CA SER A 152 -2.64 -5.38 22.91
C SER A 152 -1.24 -5.70 23.38
N ILE A 153 -0.61 -4.75 24.05
CA ILE A 153 0.70 -4.93 24.65
C ILE A 153 0.53 -4.75 26.15
N ILE A 154 0.79 -5.80 26.92
CA ILE A 154 0.70 -5.81 28.38
C ILE A 154 2.12 -5.94 28.94
N LEU A 155 2.53 -4.92 29.69
CA LEU A 155 3.79 -4.84 30.40
C LEU A 155 3.55 -5.05 31.88
N ASP A 156 4.16 -6.08 32.46
CA ASP A 156 4.15 -6.30 33.90
C ASP A 156 5.32 -5.57 34.53
N ILE A 157 5.01 -4.51 35.27
CA ILE A 157 5.98 -3.70 35.99
C ILE A 157 5.89 -4.01 37.47
N VAL A 158 7.01 -4.39 38.09
CA VAL A 158 7.12 -4.54 39.55
C VAL A 158 7.99 -3.42 40.07
N THR A 159 7.45 -2.60 40.97
CA THR A 159 8.20 -1.51 41.62
C THR A 159 9.07 -2.01 42.78
N CYS A 160 10.06 -1.23 43.21
CA CYS A 160 10.89 -1.57 44.38
C CYS A 160 10.10 -1.65 45.70
N VAL A 161 8.90 -1.06 45.74
CA VAL A 161 7.98 -1.12 46.89
C VAL A 161 7.12 -2.40 46.87
N GLY A 162 7.32 -3.28 45.88
CA GLY A 162 6.60 -4.55 45.75
C GLY A 162 5.20 -4.43 45.12
N VAL A 163 4.83 -3.24 44.65
CA VAL A 163 3.57 -3.02 43.92
C VAL A 163 3.75 -3.42 42.46
N ALA A 164 2.92 -4.36 42.00
CA ALA A 164 2.81 -4.72 40.60
C ALA A 164 1.80 -3.80 39.90
N LEU A 165 2.23 -3.08 38.87
CA LEU A 165 1.41 -2.22 38.05
C LEU A 165 1.44 -2.74 36.60
N PRO A 166 0.42 -3.49 36.16
CA PRO A 166 0.32 -3.88 34.76
C PRO A 166 -0.04 -2.65 33.93
N VAL A 167 0.78 -2.35 32.92
CA VAL A 167 0.53 -1.27 31.97
C VAL A 167 0.12 -1.87 30.64
N GLN A 168 -0.99 -1.37 30.09
CA GLN A 168 -1.53 -1.88 28.83
C GLN A 168 -1.58 -0.79 27.78
N VAL A 169 -1.00 -1.06 26.61
CA VAL A 169 -1.14 -0.23 25.41
C VAL A 169 -2.10 -0.91 24.45
N LYS A 170 -3.11 -0.15 24.01
CA LYS A 170 -4.14 -0.62 23.07
C LYS A 170 -4.24 0.27 21.84
N ASN A 171 -4.74 -0.33 20.76
CA ASN A 171 -5.20 0.36 19.56
C ASN A 171 -4.16 1.32 18.97
N ILE A 172 -2.95 0.80 18.73
CA ILE A 172 -1.91 1.56 18.05
C ILE A 172 -2.27 1.67 16.58
N ALA A 173 -2.28 2.90 16.08
CA ALA A 173 -2.47 3.20 14.68
C ALA A 173 -1.28 4.02 14.15
N PHE A 174 -0.76 3.64 12.99
CA PHE A 174 0.26 4.40 12.28
C PHE A 174 -0.09 4.56 10.81
N ALA A 175 0.30 5.68 10.23
CA ALA A 175 0.37 5.83 8.79
C ALA A 175 1.76 6.32 8.42
N GLY A 176 2.23 5.96 7.24
CA GLY A 176 3.55 6.35 6.82
C GLY A 176 3.79 6.16 5.34
N THR A 177 4.97 6.58 4.93
CA THR A 177 5.46 6.41 3.56
C THR A 177 6.81 5.73 3.62
N PHE A 178 6.90 4.57 2.97
CA PHE A 178 8.14 3.84 2.74
C PHE A 178 8.70 4.20 1.38
N ARG A 179 9.89 4.80 1.35
CA ARG A 179 10.61 5.18 0.14
C ARG A 179 11.79 4.24 -0.09
N LEU A 180 11.71 3.47 -1.16
CA LEU A 180 12.75 2.56 -1.63
C LEU A 180 13.52 3.24 -2.77
N ILE A 181 14.83 3.43 -2.62
CA ILE A 181 15.69 4.05 -3.62
C ILE A 181 16.71 2.99 -4.07
N PHE A 182 16.69 2.66 -5.35
CA PHE A 182 17.61 1.75 -6.00
C PHE A 182 18.57 2.55 -6.88
N ARG A 183 19.78 2.84 -6.36
CA ARG A 183 20.82 3.63 -7.06
C ARG A 183 22.22 3.10 -6.70
N PRO A 184 23.18 3.02 -7.65
CA PRO A 184 23.01 3.07 -9.11
C PRO A 184 22.40 1.75 -9.63
N LEU A 185 21.80 1.77 -10.81
CA LEU A 185 21.49 0.54 -11.53
C LEU A 185 22.78 -0.04 -12.12
N VAL A 186 23.01 -1.33 -11.95
CA VAL A 186 24.20 -2.02 -12.44
C VAL A 186 23.78 -3.19 -13.33
N ASP A 187 24.67 -3.64 -14.21
CA ASP A 187 24.36 -4.76 -15.13
C ASP A 187 24.54 -6.14 -14.49
N GLU A 188 25.09 -6.20 -13.27
CA GLU A 188 25.26 -7.43 -12.50
C GLU A 188 24.06 -7.69 -11.58
N PHE A 189 23.58 -8.93 -11.53
CA PHE A 189 22.46 -9.32 -10.67
C PHE A 189 22.77 -8.99 -9.20
N PRO A 190 21.88 -8.30 -8.45
CA PRO A 190 20.45 -8.09 -8.71
C PRO A 190 20.06 -6.82 -9.49
N CYS A 191 20.99 -6.25 -10.26
CA CYS A 191 20.83 -5.10 -11.15
C CYS A 191 20.72 -3.72 -10.45
N PHE A 192 21.07 -3.64 -9.18
CA PHE A 192 21.19 -2.38 -8.42
C PHE A 192 22.36 -2.48 -7.43
N GLY A 193 23.16 -1.42 -7.34
CA GLY A 193 24.38 -1.36 -6.52
C GLY A 193 24.13 -1.10 -5.05
N ALA A 194 23.17 -0.23 -4.71
CA ALA A 194 22.76 0.00 -3.33
C ALA A 194 21.24 0.14 -3.20
N LYS A 195 20.69 -0.51 -2.16
CA LYS A 195 19.32 -0.29 -1.69
C LYS A 195 19.38 0.72 -0.56
N LYS A 196 18.82 1.91 -0.76
CA LYS A 196 18.53 2.83 0.34
C LYS A 196 17.04 2.75 0.65
N LEU A 197 16.73 2.49 1.91
CA LEU A 197 15.36 2.44 2.42
C LEU A 197 15.19 3.62 3.37
N ASP A 198 14.38 4.59 2.95
CA ASP A 198 13.96 5.72 3.77
C ASP A 198 12.50 5.47 4.18
N PHE A 199 12.15 5.70 5.44
CA PHE A 199 10.78 5.54 5.90
C PHE A 199 10.39 6.71 6.78
N THR A 200 9.17 7.19 6.58
CA THR A 200 8.53 8.18 7.45
C THR A 200 7.29 7.52 8.03
N LEU A 201 7.32 7.26 9.34
CA LEU A 201 6.16 6.77 10.06
C LEU A 201 5.56 7.94 10.85
N LYS A 202 4.24 7.98 10.95
CA LYS A 202 3.50 8.89 11.80
C LYS A 202 2.55 8.06 12.64
N VAL A 203 2.69 8.15 13.95
CA VAL A 203 1.74 7.54 14.87
C VAL A 203 0.50 8.43 14.87
N ILE A 204 -0.66 7.86 14.52
CA ILE A 204 -1.94 8.59 14.38
C ILE A 204 -2.91 8.23 15.51
N GLY A 205 -2.63 7.19 16.28
CA GLY A 205 -3.44 6.81 17.43
C GLY A 205 -2.75 5.80 18.34
N GLY A 206 -3.21 5.76 19.58
CA GLY A 206 -2.71 4.88 20.63
C GLY A 206 -2.96 5.53 21.98
N ASP A 207 -3.44 4.77 22.96
CA ASP A 207 -3.53 5.26 24.33
C ASP A 207 -2.13 5.21 24.95
N MET A 208 -1.30 6.18 24.58
CA MET A 208 0.10 6.31 25.04
C MET A 208 0.18 6.86 26.47
N THR A 209 -0.96 7.18 27.10
CA THR A 209 -1.02 7.85 28.40
C THR A 209 -0.62 6.96 29.59
N ALA A 210 -0.40 5.66 29.37
CA ALA A 210 -0.23 4.70 30.44
C ALA A 210 1.23 4.34 30.81
N ILE A 211 2.22 4.67 29.98
CA ILE A 211 3.63 4.33 30.29
C ILE A 211 4.47 5.60 30.59
N PRO A 212 4.54 6.04 31.86
CA PRO A 212 5.46 7.12 32.24
C PRO A 212 6.91 6.68 31.97
N GLY A 213 7.61 7.42 31.10
CA GLY A 213 8.99 7.17 30.70
C GLY A 213 9.19 6.46 29.36
N VAL A 214 8.15 5.85 28.76
CA VAL A 214 8.24 5.28 27.39
C VAL A 214 7.81 6.29 26.32
N SER A 215 6.96 7.27 26.64
CA SER A 215 6.81 8.46 25.79
C SER A 215 8.17 9.11 25.55
N ASP A 216 8.90 9.34 26.64
CA ASP A 216 10.19 10.03 26.63
C ASP A 216 11.28 9.12 26.07
N ALA A 217 11.26 7.81 26.33
CA ALA A 217 12.24 6.88 25.75
C ALA A 217 11.98 6.62 24.26
N ILE A 218 10.74 6.58 23.78
CA ILE A 218 10.45 6.51 22.34
C ILE A 218 10.81 7.84 21.68
N GLU A 219 10.54 8.98 22.32
CA GLU A 219 10.96 10.31 21.85
C GLU A 219 12.50 10.44 21.82
N PHE A 220 13.22 9.81 22.77
CA PHE A 220 14.68 9.81 22.83
C PHE A 220 15.34 8.77 21.91
N ASP A 221 14.71 7.62 21.65
CA ASP A 221 15.24 6.58 20.73
C ASP A 221 14.90 6.89 19.26
N VAL A 222 13.83 7.67 19.01
CA VAL A 222 13.54 8.28 17.70
C VAL A 222 14.60 9.32 17.31
N ASP A 223 15.25 9.96 18.28
CA ASP A 223 16.41 10.84 18.05
C ASP A 223 17.78 10.10 18.11
N VAL A 224 17.80 8.82 18.52
CA VAL A 224 19.05 8.05 18.71
C VAL A 224 18.98 6.62 18.15
N THR A 225 18.44 6.38 16.94
CA THR A 225 18.67 5.06 16.31
C THR A 225 19.99 5.02 15.54
N LYS A 226 21.00 4.54 16.27
CA LYS A 226 22.33 4.15 15.82
C LYS A 226 22.32 3.23 14.60
N ALA A 227 23.35 3.42 13.79
CA ALA A 227 23.75 2.61 12.66
C ALA A 227 23.73 1.10 12.93
N TYR A 228 22.83 0.37 12.26
CA TYR A 228 23.04 -1.05 11.99
C TYR A 228 24.13 -1.20 10.92
N ARG A 229 25.36 -1.32 11.42
CA ARG A 229 26.56 -1.69 10.68
C ARG A 229 26.46 -3.17 10.31
N CYS A 230 25.84 -3.49 9.18
CA CYS A 230 26.20 -4.72 8.47
C CYS A 230 27.62 -4.51 7.92
N HIS A 231 28.54 -5.38 8.35
CA HIS A 231 29.95 -5.33 7.96
C HIS A 231 30.08 -5.38 6.43
N GLY A 232 30.74 -4.35 5.88
CA GLY A 232 31.25 -4.32 4.50
C GLY A 232 30.58 -3.27 3.61
N TYR A 233 31.13 -2.06 3.59
CA TYR A 233 30.89 -0.98 2.62
C TYR A 233 29.52 -0.27 2.66
N LEU A 234 29.36 0.65 3.63
CA LEU A 234 28.26 1.61 3.67
C LEU A 234 28.77 3.00 4.08
N ALA A 235 28.53 4.00 3.25
CA ALA A 235 28.49 5.41 3.63
C ALA A 235 27.20 6.02 3.04
N GLY A 236 26.24 6.33 3.90
CA GLY A 236 24.95 6.91 3.50
C GLY A 236 23.94 6.85 4.64
N VAL A 237 23.95 7.88 5.49
CA VAL A 237 23.09 8.02 6.66
C VAL A 237 21.63 8.23 6.24
N ALA A 238 20.73 7.34 6.67
CA ALA A 238 19.29 7.57 6.65
C ALA A 238 18.89 8.31 7.94
N LYS A 239 18.19 9.43 7.82
CA LYS A 239 17.54 10.13 8.94
C LYS A 239 16.03 10.05 8.74
N PRO A 240 15.24 9.46 9.66
CA PRO A 240 13.80 9.64 9.66
C PRO A 240 13.47 11.07 10.10
N TYR A 241 12.61 11.75 9.34
CA TYR A 241 11.98 13.01 9.74
C TYR A 241 10.57 12.69 10.23
N PHE A 242 10.34 12.78 11.54
CA PHE A 242 9.00 12.73 12.14
C PHE A 242 8.47 14.16 12.27
N GLU A 243 7.36 14.46 11.60
CA GLU A 243 6.66 15.74 11.75
C GLU A 243 5.47 15.53 12.70
N VAL A 244 5.69 15.89 13.97
CA VAL A 244 4.63 15.94 14.99
C VAL A 244 3.90 17.26 14.80
N VAL A 245 2.68 17.19 14.27
CA VAL A 245 1.75 18.32 14.29
C VAL A 245 1.05 18.25 15.63
N ALA A 246 1.40 19.20 16.51
CA ALA A 246 0.77 19.44 17.80
C ALA A 246 -0.70 19.87 17.67
#